data_AF-A0A368G2N8-F1
#
_entry.id   AF-A0A368G2N8-F1
#
_cell.length_a   1.000
_cell.length_b   1.000
_cell.length_c   1.000
_cell.angle_alpha   90.00
_cell.angle_beta   90.00
_cell.angle_gamma   90.00
#
_symmetry.space_group_name_H-M   'P 1'
#
loop_
_entity.id
_entity.type
_entity.pdbx_description
1 polymer ?
#
loop_
_entity_poly.entity_id
_entity_poly.type
_entity_poly.pdbx_seq_one_letter_code
_entity_poly.pdbx_strand_id
1 'polypeptide(L)'
;MSDDELEDRSPGQLPSSSAGIVYYDGEFVDIEQSITGLLASLNLEQIRHRRTTDEDDELLRITHQRVHAVIAQEQDDSRRRRLRRALPPSNCVREQIFYLRRLPHGSVPAPSYYPRLFTALDCIVKESFDEEYRKVAIILGLVDSLAELLVLELAVFDIPSRNEHRSLRKLIANALTNLTYGHAASKRRLCFYSGFIPTVVRILNEARNLAQLSYAIQGYCVKGVRFLVIAEEWSLPLFTPTLL
;
A
#
# COMPACT_ATOMS: atom_id res chain seq x y z
N MET A 1 68.93 -1.46 67.08
CA MET A 1 68.67 -2.80 67.62
C MET A 1 67.16 -2.95 67.69
N SER A 2 66.66 -4.00 67.04
CA SER A 2 65.30 -4.60 67.14
C SER A 2 64.17 -3.83 66.45
N ASP A 3 63.62 -4.34 65.32
CA ASP A 3 62.61 -5.43 65.16
C ASP A 3 61.20 -4.91 65.53
N ASP A 4 60.07 -5.21 64.90
CA ASP A 4 59.64 -5.80 63.61
C ASP A 4 58.10 -5.61 63.59
N GLU A 5 57.46 -5.96 62.46
CA GLU A 5 56.03 -6.30 62.29
C GLU A 5 54.96 -5.26 61.87
N LEU A 6 54.16 -5.75 60.90
CA LEU A 6 53.10 -5.17 60.09
C LEU A 6 51.73 -5.18 60.80
N GLU A 7 50.79 -4.29 60.40
CA GLU A 7 49.41 -4.71 60.04
C GLU A 7 48.57 -3.60 59.37
N ASP A 8 48.04 -3.99 58.20
CA ASP A 8 46.76 -3.76 57.50
C ASP A 8 45.74 -2.66 57.91
N ARG A 9 45.03 -2.20 56.85
CA ARG A 9 43.67 -1.61 56.75
C ARG A 9 43.48 -0.10 56.48
N SER A 10 43.14 0.15 55.21
CA SER A 10 42.25 1.14 54.57
C SER A 10 41.84 2.42 55.32
N PRO A 11 41.90 3.57 54.62
CA PRO A 11 41.03 4.71 54.93
C PRO A 11 40.03 4.99 53.80
N GLY A 12 38.81 5.39 54.18
CA GLY A 12 38.08 6.42 53.46
C GLY A 12 36.97 5.97 52.53
N GLN A 13 35.79 5.72 53.12
CA GLN A 13 34.51 5.68 52.46
C GLN A 13 34.18 7.09 51.89
N LEU A 14 34.10 7.22 50.56
CA LEU A 14 33.55 8.39 49.86
C LEU A 14 32.11 8.07 49.42
N PRO A 15 31.15 8.99 49.58
CA PRO A 15 29.77 8.74 49.20
C PRO A 15 29.64 8.70 47.67
N SER A 16 29.04 7.60 47.20
CA SER A 16 28.58 7.42 45.83
C SER A 16 27.46 8.42 45.52
N SER A 17 27.73 9.37 44.64
CA SER A 17 26.70 10.09 43.91
C SER A 17 26.82 9.71 42.45
N SER A 18 26.34 8.52 42.11
CA SER A 18 25.98 8.18 40.74
C SER A 18 24.78 9.04 40.37
N ALA A 19 25.05 10.22 39.81
CA ALA A 19 24.07 10.87 38.96
C ALA A 19 23.85 9.92 37.78
N GLY A 20 22.84 9.06 37.91
CA GLY A 20 22.37 8.21 36.84
C GLY A 20 22.08 9.12 35.66
N ILE A 21 22.91 8.99 34.62
CA ILE A 21 22.54 9.45 33.29
C ILE A 21 21.29 8.63 32.95
N VAL A 22 20.13 9.26 33.17
CA VAL A 22 18.88 8.79 32.60
C VAL A 22 19.06 9.00 31.11
N TYR A 23 19.52 7.95 30.43
CA TYR A 23 19.26 7.83 29.01
C TYR A 23 17.75 7.89 28.89
N TYR A 24 17.22 9.03 28.44
CA TYR A 24 15.89 9.06 27.87
C TYR A 24 15.94 8.05 26.74
N ASP A 25 15.36 6.88 26.99
CA ASP A 25 14.95 5.95 25.96
C ASP A 25 13.91 6.70 25.15
N GLY A 26 14.38 7.50 24.19
CA GLY A 26 13.52 8.23 23.29
C GLY A 26 12.74 7.18 22.54
N GLU A 27 11.45 7.05 22.86
CA GLU A 27 10.54 6.10 22.21
C GLU A 27 10.79 6.17 20.71
N PHE A 28 11.39 5.11 20.18
CA PHE A 28 11.72 5.04 18.77
C PHE A 28 10.38 5.01 18.02
N VAL A 29 9.98 6.14 17.43
CA VAL A 29 8.73 6.21 16.68
C VAL A 29 8.88 5.30 15.46
N ASP A 30 8.19 4.16 15.48
CA ASP A 30 8.11 3.29 14.32
C ASP A 30 7.32 4.01 13.22
N ILE A 31 8.07 4.63 12.29
CA ILE A 31 7.56 5.38 11.15
C ILE A 31 6.65 4.50 10.29
N GLU A 32 7.01 3.23 10.08
CA GLU A 32 6.27 2.31 9.21
C GLU A 32 4.95 1.92 9.84
N GLN A 33 4.96 1.54 11.11
CA GLN A 33 3.75 1.20 11.86
C GLN A 33 2.82 2.42 11.99
N SER A 34 3.39 3.61 12.21
CA SER A 34 2.63 4.86 12.29
C SER A 34 1.95 5.21 10.97
N ILE A 35 2.67 5.13 9.86
CA ILE A 35 2.10 5.37 8.52
C ILE A 35 1.01 4.34 8.23
N THR A 36 1.28 3.06 8.47
CA THR A 36 0.33 1.98 8.17
C THR A 36 -0.93 2.11 9.02
N GLY A 37 -0.81 2.46 10.30
CA GLY A 37 -1.95 2.73 11.18
C GLY A 37 -2.81 3.91 10.71
N LEU A 38 -2.19 5.02 10.30
CA LEU A 38 -2.89 6.18 9.73
C LEU A 38 -3.62 5.84 8.42
N LEU A 39 -3.00 5.02 7.57
CA LEU A 39 -3.60 4.62 6.29
C LEU A 39 -4.72 3.60 6.48
N ALA A 40 -4.61 2.71 7.46
CA ALA A 40 -5.64 1.73 7.79
C ALA A 40 -6.96 2.39 8.20
N SER A 41 -6.93 3.56 8.85
CA SER A 41 -8.15 4.28 9.24
C SER A 41 -9.01 4.76 8.07
N LEU A 42 -8.47 4.80 6.85
CA LEU A 42 -9.23 5.12 5.64
C LEU A 42 -10.15 3.96 5.21
N ASN A 43 -9.93 2.75 5.73
CA ASN A 43 -10.79 1.57 5.56
C ASN A 43 -11.23 1.32 4.10
N LEU A 44 -10.29 1.51 3.16
CA LEU A 44 -10.60 1.56 1.72
C LEU A 44 -11.47 0.37 1.29
N GLU A 45 -11.08 -0.84 1.62
CA GLU A 45 -11.81 -2.04 1.22
C GLU A 45 -13.21 -2.13 1.86
N GLN A 46 -13.30 -1.87 3.16
CA GLN A 46 -14.50 -2.10 3.98
C GLN A 46 -15.63 -1.12 3.63
N ILE A 47 -15.28 0.12 3.27
CA ILE A 47 -16.28 1.16 2.94
C ILE A 47 -16.46 1.34 1.43
N ARG A 48 -15.95 0.43 0.58
CA ARG A 48 -16.00 0.52 -0.89
C ARG A 48 -17.37 0.90 -1.44
N HIS A 49 -18.43 0.27 -0.91
CA HIS A 49 -19.81 0.44 -1.38
C HIS A 49 -20.51 1.66 -0.77
N ARG A 50 -19.86 2.38 0.14
CA ARG A 50 -20.39 3.62 0.73
C ARG A 50 -19.93 4.80 -0.12
N ARG A 51 -20.88 5.68 -0.45
CA ARG A 51 -20.58 6.94 -1.13
C ARG A 51 -19.71 7.82 -0.23
N THR A 52 -18.66 8.41 -0.79
CA THR A 52 -17.80 9.36 -0.07
C THR A 52 -18.57 10.61 0.35
N THR A 53 -18.37 11.01 1.60
CA THR A 53 -18.96 12.23 2.22
C THR A 53 -17.91 13.34 2.35
N ASP A 54 -18.33 14.55 2.77
CA ASP A 54 -17.38 15.65 3.01
C ASP A 54 -16.52 15.39 4.26
N GLU A 55 -17.06 14.68 5.26
CA GLU A 55 -16.30 14.19 6.41
C GLU A 55 -15.19 13.21 6.00
N ASP A 56 -15.47 12.37 5.00
CA ASP A 56 -14.48 11.44 4.44
C ASP A 56 -13.33 12.19 3.73
N ASP A 57 -13.64 13.24 2.98
CA ASP A 57 -12.61 14.08 2.33
C ASP A 57 -11.74 14.79 3.38
N GLU A 58 -12.35 15.29 4.45
CA GLU A 58 -11.62 15.92 5.54
C GLU A 58 -10.73 14.90 6.28
N LEU A 59 -11.24 13.70 6.54
CA LEU A 59 -10.44 12.60 7.09
C LEU A 59 -9.26 12.27 6.18
N LEU A 60 -9.46 12.17 4.86
CA LEU A 60 -8.39 11.91 3.90
C LEU A 60 -7.33 13.02 3.95
N ARG A 61 -7.76 14.28 3.97
CA ARG A 61 -6.87 15.46 4.06
C ARG A 61 -6.04 15.44 5.34
N ILE A 62 -6.67 15.19 6.49
CA ILE A 62 -6.00 15.07 7.79
C ILE A 62 -5.01 13.91 7.76
N THR A 63 -5.39 12.74 7.24
CA THR A 63 -4.51 11.58 7.13
C THR A 63 -3.29 11.88 6.27
N HIS A 64 -3.44 12.54 5.12
CA HIS A 64 -2.32 12.97 4.28
C HIS A 64 -1.35 13.90 5.02
N GLN A 65 -1.89 14.86 5.79
CA GLN A 65 -1.07 15.78 6.60
C GLN A 65 -0.32 15.04 7.71
N ARG A 66 -0.98 14.11 8.40
CA ARG A 66 -0.36 13.31 9.47
C ARG A 66 0.73 12.40 8.93
N VAL A 67 0.51 11.74 7.79
CA VAL A 67 1.53 10.91 7.13
C VAL A 67 2.74 11.76 6.74
N HIS A 68 2.52 12.96 6.19
CA HIS A 68 3.61 13.90 5.89
C HIS A 68 4.41 14.29 7.15
N ALA A 69 3.73 14.58 8.26
CA ALA A 69 4.38 14.92 9.53
C ALA A 69 5.19 13.74 10.09
N VAL A 70 4.68 12.52 10.01
CA VAL A 70 5.41 11.30 10.43
C VAL A 70 6.66 11.11 9.56
N ILE A 71 6.57 11.24 8.24
CA ILE A 71 7.73 11.14 7.35
C ILE A 71 8.81 12.19 7.68
N ALA A 72 8.42 13.37 8.16
CA ALA A 72 9.38 14.41 8.56
C ALA A 72 10.25 13.98 9.76
N GLN A 73 9.80 13.03 10.57
CA GLN A 73 10.50 12.49 11.74
C GLN A 73 11.44 11.32 11.39
N GLU A 74 11.42 10.82 10.15
CA GLU A 74 12.32 9.75 9.69
C GLU A 74 13.78 10.18 9.82
N GLN A 75 14.59 9.37 10.52
CA GLN A 75 15.98 9.68 10.80
C GLN A 75 16.89 9.37 9.60
N ASP A 76 16.58 8.32 8.82
CA ASP A 76 17.30 8.03 7.60
C ASP A 76 16.94 9.04 6.50
N ASP A 77 17.85 9.98 6.25
CA ASP A 77 17.74 11.01 5.20
C ASP A 77 17.39 10.46 3.81
N SER A 78 17.94 9.31 3.44
CA SER A 78 17.72 8.69 2.14
C SER A 78 16.32 8.08 2.08
N ARG A 79 15.91 7.33 3.12
CA ARG A 79 14.54 6.79 3.25
C ARG A 79 13.51 7.93 3.32
N ARG A 80 13.79 9.00 4.07
CA ARG A 80 12.95 10.20 4.18
C ARG A 80 12.73 10.88 2.83
N ARG A 81 13.78 11.01 2.02
CA ARG A 81 13.67 11.58 0.66
C ARG A 81 12.81 10.69 -0.24
N ARG A 82 12.99 9.37 -0.19
CA ARG A 82 12.19 8.42 -0.97
C ARG A 82 10.71 8.44 -0.56
N LEU A 83 10.41 8.43 0.74
CA LEU A 83 9.06 8.58 1.28
C LEU A 83 8.40 9.88 0.80
N ARG A 84 9.10 11.02 0.92
CA ARG A 84 8.59 12.32 0.42
C ARG A 84 8.35 12.33 -1.08
N ARG A 85 9.15 11.60 -1.86
CA ARG A 85 9.00 11.49 -3.31
C ARG A 85 7.81 10.60 -3.70
N ALA A 86 7.59 9.52 -2.96
CA ALA A 86 6.49 8.58 -3.20
C ALA A 86 5.13 9.08 -2.67
N LEU A 87 5.12 10.00 -1.70
CA LEU A 87 3.89 10.46 -1.05
C LEU A 87 2.90 11.17 -1.99
N PRO A 88 3.30 12.15 -2.84
CA PRO A 88 2.35 12.83 -3.72
C PRO A 88 1.57 11.92 -4.68
N PRO A 89 2.20 11.00 -5.45
CA PRO A 89 1.43 10.10 -6.30
C PRO A 89 0.59 9.12 -5.49
N SER A 90 1.05 8.70 -4.29
CA SER A 90 0.25 7.86 -3.37
C SER A 90 -1.03 8.58 -2.91
N ASN A 91 -0.92 9.85 -2.55
CA ASN A 91 -2.07 10.67 -2.15
C ASN A 91 -3.04 10.89 -3.31
N CYS A 92 -2.52 11.15 -4.52
CA CYS A 92 -3.33 11.29 -5.72
C CYS A 92 -4.18 10.02 -5.98
N VAL A 93 -3.60 8.82 -5.85
CA VAL A 93 -4.34 7.55 -6.00
C VAL A 93 -5.49 7.45 -5.01
N ARG A 94 -5.29 7.81 -3.73
CA ARG A 94 -6.37 7.80 -2.73
C ARG A 94 -7.45 8.82 -3.01
N GLU A 95 -7.07 10.03 -3.42
CA GLU A 95 -8.04 11.04 -3.84
C GLU A 95 -8.88 10.55 -5.02
N GLN A 96 -8.28 9.83 -5.97
CA GLN A 96 -9.02 9.22 -7.08
C GLN A 96 -9.97 8.12 -6.60
N ILE A 97 -9.59 7.29 -5.61
CA ILE A 97 -10.50 6.32 -5.00
C ILE A 97 -11.73 7.01 -4.40
N PHE A 98 -11.53 8.07 -3.61
CA PHE A 98 -12.61 8.82 -2.97
C PHE A 98 -13.50 9.51 -4.01
N TYR A 99 -12.90 10.02 -5.09
CA TYR A 99 -13.62 10.57 -6.23
C TYR A 99 -14.48 9.51 -6.94
N LEU A 100 -13.94 8.34 -7.25
CA LEU A 100 -14.67 7.26 -7.94
C LEU A 100 -15.87 6.76 -7.14
N ARG A 101 -15.76 6.70 -5.81
CA ARG A 101 -16.90 6.34 -4.93
C ARG A 101 -18.06 7.34 -4.95
N ARG A 102 -17.82 8.59 -5.38
CA ARG A 102 -18.89 9.59 -5.56
C ARG A 102 -19.65 9.40 -6.87
N LEU A 103 -19.02 8.74 -7.84
CA LEU A 103 -19.52 8.61 -9.19
C LEU A 103 -20.54 7.48 -9.31
N PRO A 104 -21.69 7.75 -9.97
CA PRO A 104 -22.58 6.69 -10.42
C PRO A 104 -21.92 5.81 -11.48
N HIS A 105 -22.38 4.57 -11.58
CA HIS A 105 -22.00 3.65 -12.66
C HIS A 105 -22.32 4.25 -14.04
N GLY A 106 -21.42 4.07 -15.01
CA GLY A 106 -21.56 4.58 -16.38
C GLY A 106 -21.38 6.10 -16.52
N SER A 107 -20.96 6.79 -15.46
CA SER A 107 -20.71 8.23 -15.52
C SER A 107 -19.45 8.57 -16.31
N VAL A 108 -19.39 9.80 -16.84
CA VAL A 108 -18.19 10.36 -17.45
C VAL A 108 -17.40 11.08 -16.36
N PRO A 109 -16.11 10.78 -16.17
CA PRO A 109 -15.32 11.45 -15.14
C PRO A 109 -15.05 12.91 -15.53
N ALA A 110 -14.72 13.72 -14.53
CA ALA A 110 -14.33 15.11 -14.71
C ALA A 110 -13.07 15.18 -15.60
N PRO A 111 -12.89 16.25 -16.41
CA PRO A 111 -11.76 16.36 -17.33
C PRO A 111 -10.38 16.24 -16.66
N SER A 112 -10.28 16.60 -15.38
CA SER A 112 -9.05 16.51 -14.59
C SER A 112 -8.70 15.09 -14.14
N TYR A 113 -9.63 14.12 -14.21
CA TYR A 113 -9.41 12.75 -13.74
C TYR A 113 -8.24 12.07 -14.47
N TYR A 114 -8.28 12.03 -15.81
CA TYR A 114 -7.26 11.32 -16.58
C TYR A 114 -5.88 11.95 -16.42
N PRO A 115 -5.65 13.27 -16.63
CA PRO A 115 -4.31 13.84 -16.53
C PRO A 115 -3.68 13.64 -15.14
N ARG A 116 -4.47 13.77 -14.07
CA ARG A 116 -3.99 13.60 -12.70
C ARG A 116 -3.61 12.15 -12.42
N LEU A 117 -4.46 11.20 -12.83
CA LEU A 117 -4.21 9.80 -12.57
C LEU A 117 -3.10 9.22 -13.45
N PHE A 118 -3.03 9.60 -14.73
CA PHE A 118 -1.91 9.23 -15.61
C PHE A 118 -0.58 9.71 -15.03
N THR A 119 -0.49 10.99 -14.66
CA THR A 119 0.75 11.55 -14.06
C THR A 119 1.18 10.79 -12.81
N ALA A 120 0.25 10.45 -11.92
CA ALA A 120 0.56 9.71 -10.71
C ALA A 120 1.02 8.28 -11.01
N LEU A 121 0.29 7.56 -11.87
CA LEU A 121 0.61 6.18 -12.23
C LEU A 121 1.92 6.07 -13.02
N ASP A 122 2.18 6.97 -13.97
CA ASP A 122 3.43 6.99 -14.72
C ASP A 122 4.64 7.22 -13.80
N CYS A 123 4.48 8.11 -12.81
CA CYS A 123 5.50 8.30 -11.78
C CYS A 123 5.72 7.00 -10.97
N ILE A 124 4.66 6.35 -10.50
CA ILE A 124 4.77 5.10 -9.74
C ILE A 124 5.44 4.00 -10.57
N VAL A 125 5.00 3.79 -11.81
CA VAL A 125 5.56 2.77 -12.71
C VAL A 125 7.04 3.03 -12.98
N LYS A 126 7.42 4.28 -13.29
CA LYS A 126 8.80 4.65 -13.57
C LYS A 126 9.72 4.50 -12.36
N GLU A 127 9.25 4.87 -11.18
CA GLU A 127 10.07 4.83 -9.97
C GLU A 127 10.14 3.41 -9.35
N SER A 128 9.10 2.60 -9.54
CA SER A 128 9.02 1.24 -8.98
C SER A 128 9.96 0.21 -9.64
N PHE A 129 10.76 0.61 -10.62
CA PHE A 129 11.93 -0.17 -11.05
C PHE A 129 13.02 -0.23 -9.94
N ASP A 130 13.14 0.82 -9.12
CA ASP A 130 14.03 0.85 -7.96
C ASP A 130 13.42 0.09 -6.76
N GLU A 131 14.16 -0.85 -6.19
CA GLU A 131 13.74 -1.65 -5.04
C GLU A 131 13.49 -0.79 -3.79
N GLU A 132 14.33 0.21 -3.55
CA GLU A 132 14.19 1.06 -2.37
C GLU A 132 12.95 1.97 -2.48
N TYR A 133 12.59 2.37 -3.69
CA TYR A 133 11.31 3.02 -3.94
C TYR A 133 10.14 2.07 -3.67
N ARG A 134 10.21 0.80 -4.13
CA ARG A 134 9.15 -0.19 -3.87
C ARG A 134 8.90 -0.38 -2.38
N LYS A 135 9.95 -0.48 -1.56
CA LYS A 135 9.83 -0.62 -0.10
C LYS A 135 9.03 0.53 0.51
N VAL A 136 9.37 1.78 0.21
CA VAL A 136 8.63 2.94 0.76
C VAL A 136 7.23 3.10 0.16
N ALA A 137 7.02 2.70 -1.09
CA ALA A 137 5.70 2.71 -1.72
C ALA A 137 4.75 1.68 -1.07
N ILE A 138 5.27 0.51 -0.69
CA ILE A 138 4.51 -0.50 0.06
C ILE A 138 4.13 0.03 1.45
N ILE A 139 5.06 0.66 2.17
CA ILE A 139 4.78 1.33 3.47
C ILE A 139 3.70 2.40 3.32
N LEU A 140 3.75 3.16 2.22
CA LEU A 140 2.73 4.13 1.86
C LEU A 140 1.46 3.46 1.31
N GLY A 141 1.19 2.18 1.56
CA GLY A 141 -0.08 1.52 1.25
C GLY A 141 -0.48 1.52 -0.23
N LEU A 142 0.47 1.66 -1.16
CA LEU A 142 0.15 1.74 -2.59
C LEU A 142 -0.41 0.43 -3.14
N VAL A 143 -0.03 -0.72 -2.59
CA VAL A 143 -0.56 -2.03 -3.03
C VAL A 143 -2.08 -2.08 -2.85
N ASP A 144 -2.56 -1.78 -1.64
CA ASP A 144 -3.99 -1.80 -1.32
C ASP A 144 -4.74 -0.69 -2.07
N SER A 145 -4.13 0.51 -2.18
CA SER A 145 -4.73 1.64 -2.88
C SER A 145 -4.87 1.39 -4.38
N LEU A 146 -3.89 0.76 -5.03
CA LEU A 146 -3.95 0.41 -6.45
C LEU A 146 -4.92 -0.74 -6.73
N ALA A 147 -5.01 -1.72 -5.82
CA ALA A 147 -6.01 -2.79 -5.91
C ALA A 147 -7.43 -2.20 -5.85
N GLU A 148 -7.70 -1.35 -4.86
CA GLU A 148 -9.00 -0.68 -4.71
C GLU A 148 -9.32 0.22 -5.90
N LEU A 149 -8.33 0.98 -6.38
CA LEU A 149 -8.49 1.82 -7.56
C LEU A 149 -8.91 0.98 -8.77
N LEU A 150 -8.28 -0.18 -9.01
CA LEU A 150 -8.64 -1.05 -10.12
C LEU A 150 -10.07 -1.59 -9.99
N VAL A 151 -10.46 -1.99 -8.78
CA VAL A 151 -11.80 -2.50 -8.50
C VAL A 151 -12.85 -1.43 -8.77
N LEU A 152 -12.66 -0.22 -8.23
CA LEU A 152 -13.59 0.89 -8.43
C LEU A 152 -13.61 1.40 -9.87
N GLU A 153 -12.46 1.48 -10.53
CA GLU A 153 -12.37 1.98 -11.90
C GLU A 153 -13.13 1.03 -12.86
N LEU A 154 -13.01 -0.28 -12.67
CA LEU A 154 -13.83 -1.25 -13.39
C LEU A 154 -15.31 -1.15 -12.99
N ALA A 155 -15.63 -0.99 -11.71
CA ALA A 155 -17.00 -0.92 -11.23
C ALA A 155 -17.74 0.34 -11.73
N VAL A 156 -17.06 1.49 -11.88
CA VAL A 156 -17.68 2.75 -12.32
C VAL A 156 -17.78 2.80 -13.84
N PHE A 157 -16.71 2.46 -14.57
CA PHE A 157 -16.65 2.67 -16.03
C PHE A 157 -16.89 1.41 -16.85
N ASP A 158 -17.06 0.26 -16.19
CA ASP A 158 -17.27 -1.04 -16.81
C ASP A 158 -16.15 -1.43 -17.78
N ILE A 159 -16.43 -2.13 -18.89
CA ILE A 159 -15.42 -2.38 -19.93
C ILE A 159 -15.72 -1.43 -21.08
N PRO A 160 -15.20 -0.19 -21.02
CA PRO A 160 -15.54 0.83 -21.99
C PRO A 160 -14.80 0.58 -23.30
N SER A 161 -15.41 1.03 -24.40
CA SER A 161 -14.77 1.09 -25.70
C SER A 161 -13.63 2.12 -25.76
N ARG A 162 -13.59 3.06 -24.81
CA ARG A 162 -12.61 4.15 -24.74
C ARG A 162 -11.20 3.66 -24.39
N ASN A 163 -10.20 4.26 -25.03
CA ASN A 163 -8.80 3.84 -24.91
C ASN A 163 -8.16 4.25 -23.57
N GLU A 164 -8.64 5.32 -22.93
CA GLU A 164 -8.04 5.89 -21.73
C GLU A 164 -8.16 4.97 -20.52
N HIS A 165 -9.35 4.41 -20.26
CA HIS A 165 -9.58 3.46 -19.17
C HIS A 165 -8.72 2.20 -19.33
N ARG A 166 -8.59 1.69 -20.56
CA ARG A 166 -7.70 0.57 -20.87
C ARG A 166 -6.24 0.90 -20.53
N SER A 167 -5.79 2.10 -20.87
CA SER A 167 -4.43 2.56 -20.57
C SER A 167 -4.20 2.73 -19.07
N LEU A 168 -5.17 3.29 -18.33
CA LEU A 168 -5.11 3.39 -16.87
C LEU A 168 -4.99 2.01 -16.21
N ARG A 169 -5.84 1.05 -16.61
CA ARG A 169 -5.79 -0.34 -16.10
C ARG A 169 -4.43 -0.99 -16.33
N LYS A 170 -3.82 -0.79 -17.51
CA LYS A 170 -2.46 -1.26 -17.81
C LYS A 170 -1.42 -0.66 -16.86
N LEU A 171 -1.49 0.65 -16.62
CA LEU A 171 -0.55 1.31 -15.72
C LEU A 171 -0.72 0.84 -14.27
N ILE A 172 -1.96 0.68 -13.79
CA ILE A 172 -2.26 0.10 -12.48
C ILE A 172 -1.67 -1.32 -12.37
N ALA A 173 -1.88 -2.14 -13.40
CA ALA A 173 -1.34 -3.50 -13.48
C ALA A 173 0.20 -3.53 -13.43
N ASN A 174 0.87 -2.65 -14.20
CA ASN A 174 2.31 -2.54 -14.22
C ASN A 174 2.86 -2.09 -12.86
N ALA A 175 2.21 -1.11 -12.22
CA ALA A 175 2.57 -0.65 -10.88
C ALA A 175 2.44 -1.78 -9.86
N LEU A 176 1.32 -2.52 -9.85
CA LEU A 176 1.12 -3.67 -8.95
C LEU A 176 2.14 -4.78 -9.21
N THR A 177 2.48 -5.06 -10.48
CA THR A 177 3.51 -6.05 -10.85
C THR A 177 4.87 -5.65 -10.26
N ASN A 178 5.27 -4.40 -10.44
CA ASN A 178 6.53 -3.90 -9.92
C ASN A 178 6.54 -3.96 -8.38
N LEU A 179 5.53 -3.40 -7.71
CA LEU A 179 5.46 -3.34 -6.24
C LEU A 179 5.39 -4.72 -5.58
N THR A 180 4.89 -5.74 -6.27
CA THR A 180 4.83 -7.11 -5.74
C THR A 180 6.00 -8.00 -6.16
N TYR A 181 6.89 -7.52 -7.03
CA TYR A 181 8.08 -8.26 -7.44
C TYR A 181 8.98 -8.57 -6.23
N GLY A 182 9.24 -9.87 -6.00
CA GLY A 182 10.00 -10.34 -4.84
C GLY A 182 9.30 -10.20 -3.47
N HIS A 183 8.10 -9.60 -3.40
CA HIS A 183 7.44 -9.29 -2.12
C HIS A 183 6.21 -10.20 -1.86
N ALA A 184 6.46 -11.38 -1.28
CA ALA A 184 5.43 -12.41 -1.06
C ALA A 184 4.24 -11.93 -0.22
N ALA A 185 4.45 -11.04 0.75
CA ALA A 185 3.38 -10.49 1.58
C ALA A 185 2.41 -9.63 0.76
N SER A 186 2.91 -8.76 -0.13
CA SER A 186 2.06 -7.94 -1.01
C SER A 186 1.29 -8.80 -2.01
N LYS A 187 1.95 -9.83 -2.56
CA LYS A 187 1.28 -10.79 -3.43
C LYS A 187 0.11 -11.47 -2.73
N ARG A 188 0.34 -11.99 -1.51
CA ARG A 188 -0.71 -12.62 -0.70
C ARG A 188 -1.83 -11.64 -0.41
N ARG A 189 -1.49 -10.41 -0.02
CA ARG A 189 -2.46 -9.35 0.26
C ARG A 189 -3.37 -9.06 -0.93
N LEU A 190 -2.85 -8.98 -2.15
CA LEU A 190 -3.67 -8.81 -3.36
C LEU A 190 -4.65 -9.97 -3.59
N CYS A 191 -4.23 -11.21 -3.35
CA CYS A 191 -5.11 -12.38 -3.52
C CYS A 191 -6.29 -12.39 -2.55
N PHE A 192 -6.10 -11.82 -1.35
CA PHE A 192 -7.16 -11.72 -0.34
C PHE A 192 -7.90 -10.38 -0.37
N TYR A 193 -7.46 -9.42 -1.19
CA TYR A 193 -8.13 -8.13 -1.32
C TYR A 193 -9.49 -8.32 -2.00
N SER A 194 -10.59 -8.05 -1.28
CA SER A 194 -11.95 -8.26 -1.75
C SER A 194 -12.19 -7.59 -3.11
N GLY A 195 -12.77 -8.33 -4.05
CA GLY A 195 -13.10 -7.85 -5.39
C GLY A 195 -11.92 -7.80 -6.38
N PHE A 196 -10.67 -7.85 -5.93
CA PHE A 196 -9.51 -7.70 -6.82
C PHE A 196 -9.38 -8.83 -7.85
N ILE A 197 -9.41 -10.09 -7.40
CA ILE A 197 -9.30 -11.24 -8.30
C ILE A 197 -10.44 -11.30 -9.33
N PRO A 198 -11.74 -11.18 -8.94
CA PRO A 198 -12.83 -11.10 -9.90
C PRO A 198 -12.66 -9.98 -10.95
N THR A 199 -12.23 -8.79 -10.50
CA THR A 199 -11.94 -7.65 -11.37
C THR A 199 -10.85 -7.98 -12.40
N VAL A 200 -9.75 -8.60 -11.96
CA VAL A 200 -8.66 -9.01 -12.85
C VAL A 200 -9.13 -10.05 -13.87
N VAL A 201 -9.85 -11.08 -13.44
CA VAL A 201 -10.38 -12.14 -14.32
C VAL A 201 -11.29 -11.54 -15.38
N ARG A 202 -12.17 -10.61 -14.99
CA ARG A 202 -13.05 -9.93 -15.92
C ARG A 202 -12.29 -9.11 -16.97
N ILE A 203 -11.28 -8.35 -16.55
CA ILE A 203 -10.43 -7.58 -17.46
C ILE A 203 -9.70 -8.50 -18.47
N LEU A 204 -9.19 -9.64 -18.01
CA LEU A 204 -8.50 -10.61 -18.87
C LEU A 204 -9.44 -11.26 -19.90
N ASN A 205 -10.66 -11.63 -19.49
CA ASN A 205 -11.63 -12.29 -20.36
C ASN A 205 -12.11 -11.37 -21.48
N GLU A 206 -12.32 -10.09 -21.18
CA GLU A 206 -12.88 -9.14 -22.13
C GLU A 206 -11.81 -8.45 -22.99
N ALA A 207 -10.54 -8.55 -22.59
CA ALA A 207 -9.42 -8.01 -23.34
C ALA A 207 -8.36 -9.09 -23.60
N ARG A 208 -8.55 -9.86 -24.68
CA ARG A 208 -7.54 -10.79 -25.24
C ARG A 208 -6.15 -10.14 -25.47
N ASN A 209 -6.08 -8.81 -25.45
CA ASN A 209 -4.87 -7.99 -25.69
C ASN A 209 -4.26 -7.42 -24.38
N LEU A 210 -4.81 -7.73 -23.19
CA LEU A 210 -4.31 -7.29 -21.88
C LEU A 210 -3.59 -8.41 -21.09
N ALA A 211 -3.04 -9.40 -21.80
CA ALA A 211 -2.32 -10.54 -21.23
C ALA A 211 -1.14 -10.17 -20.29
N GLN A 212 -0.74 -8.90 -20.18
CA GLN A 212 0.22 -8.46 -19.16
C GLN A 212 -0.29 -8.59 -17.72
N LEU A 213 -1.60 -8.49 -17.48
CA LEU A 213 -2.19 -8.73 -16.16
C LEU A 213 -2.01 -10.20 -15.73
N SER A 214 -1.82 -11.11 -16.70
CA SER A 214 -1.49 -12.50 -16.42
C SER A 214 -0.11 -12.65 -15.80
N TYR A 215 0.88 -11.78 -16.07
CA TYR A 215 2.22 -11.89 -15.47
C TYR A 215 2.25 -11.53 -13.98
N ALA A 216 1.42 -10.57 -13.55
CA ALA A 216 1.25 -10.22 -12.14
C ALA A 216 0.76 -11.42 -11.31
N ILE A 217 -0.06 -12.28 -11.93
CA ILE A 217 -0.64 -13.47 -11.30
C ILE A 217 0.09 -14.77 -11.71
N GLN A 218 0.83 -14.83 -12.82
CA GLN A 218 1.47 -16.06 -13.31
C GLN A 218 2.61 -16.55 -12.43
N GLY A 219 3.09 -15.73 -11.49
CA GLY A 219 3.90 -16.22 -10.38
C GLY A 219 3.19 -17.23 -9.46
N TYR A 220 1.87 -17.43 -9.63
CA TYR A 220 1.02 -18.35 -8.86
C TYR A 220 0.74 -19.69 -9.53
N CYS A 221 1.01 -19.86 -10.82
CA CYS A 221 0.90 -21.17 -11.43
C CYS A 221 2.19 -21.94 -11.10
N VAL A 222 2.15 -22.74 -10.03
CA VAL A 222 3.02 -23.91 -9.89
C VAL A 222 3.14 -24.55 -11.27
N LYS A 223 4.38 -24.81 -11.72
CA LYS A 223 4.69 -25.40 -13.03
C LYS A 223 3.59 -26.41 -13.42
N GLY A 224 2.70 -26.03 -14.33
CA GLY A 224 1.69 -26.94 -14.90
C GLY A 224 0.21 -26.54 -14.81
N VAL A 225 -0.22 -25.58 -13.98
CA VAL A 225 -1.65 -25.22 -13.91
C VAL A 225 -1.97 -24.07 -14.87
N ARG A 226 -2.76 -24.33 -15.92
CA ARG A 226 -3.24 -23.28 -16.85
C ARG A 226 -4.22 -22.34 -16.12
N PHE A 227 -4.05 -21.04 -16.32
CA PHE A 227 -4.90 -19.97 -15.75
C PHE A 227 -6.40 -20.15 -16.01
N LEU A 228 -6.76 -20.86 -17.10
CA LEU A 228 -8.13 -21.24 -17.42
C LEU A 228 -8.82 -22.08 -16.33
N VAL A 229 -8.08 -22.91 -15.58
CA VAL A 229 -8.64 -23.79 -14.54
C VAL A 229 -9.17 -22.98 -13.36
N ILE A 230 -8.47 -21.92 -12.96
CA ILE A 230 -8.90 -21.01 -11.89
C ILE A 230 -10.10 -20.16 -12.37
N ALA A 231 -10.14 -19.78 -13.64
CA ALA A 231 -11.32 -19.08 -14.17
C ALA A 231 -12.56 -19.99 -14.19
N GLU A 232 -12.43 -21.27 -14.55
CA GLU A 232 -13.56 -22.21 -14.60
C GLU A 232 -14.06 -22.62 -13.21
N GLU A 233 -13.18 -22.87 -12.23
CA GLU A 233 -13.60 -23.23 -10.86
C GLU A 233 -14.38 -22.12 -10.14
N TRP A 234 -14.10 -20.86 -10.44
CA TRP A 234 -14.76 -19.71 -9.81
C TRP A 234 -15.93 -19.13 -10.62
N SER A 235 -16.15 -19.63 -11.85
CA SER A 235 -17.30 -19.29 -12.69
C SER A 235 -18.52 -20.18 -12.43
N LEU A 236 -18.40 -21.20 -11.59
CA LEU A 236 -19.53 -22.02 -11.16
C LEU A 236 -20.26 -21.32 -10.00
N PRO A 237 -21.60 -21.30 -9.99
CA PRO A 237 -22.36 -20.68 -8.91
C PRO A 237 -22.22 -21.54 -7.65
N LEU A 238 -21.25 -21.23 -6.81
CA LEU A 238 -21.24 -21.68 -5.42
C LEU A 238 -22.36 -20.93 -4.69
N PHE A 239 -23.61 -21.39 -4.86
CA PHE A 239 -24.73 -21.35 -3.90
C PHE A 239 -25.96 -21.91 -4.61
N THR A 240 -26.10 -23.25 -4.60
CA THR A 240 -27.43 -23.86 -4.60
C THR A 240 -27.82 -24.06 -3.13
N PRO A 241 -28.92 -23.47 -2.65
CA PRO A 241 -29.40 -23.74 -1.30
C PRO A 241 -29.97 -25.16 -1.29
N THR A 242 -29.39 -26.04 -0.48
CA THR A 242 -29.98 -27.36 -0.22
C THR A 242 -31.21 -27.14 0.65
N LEU A 243 -32.38 -27.11 0.03
CA LEU A 243 -33.68 -27.25 0.70
C LEU A 243 -33.75 -28.64 1.34
N LEU A 244 -33.94 -28.66 2.66
CA LEU A 244 -34.71 -29.67 3.38
C LEU A 244 -36.17 -29.20 3.43
#